data_AF-A0A7C5MQQ6-F1
#
_entry.id   AF-A0A7C5MQQ6-F1
#
_cell.length_a   1.000
_cell.length_b   1.000
_cell.length_c   1.000
_cell.angle_alpha   90.00
_cell.angle_beta   90.00
_cell.angle_gamma   90.00
#
_symmetry.space_group_name_H-M   'P 1'
#
loop_
_entity.id
_entity.type
_entity.pdbx_description
1 polymer ?
#
loop_
_entity_poly.entity_id
_entity_poly.type
_entity_poly.pdbx_seq_one_letter_code
_entity_poly.pdbx_strand_id
1 'polypeptide(L)'
;DDAEDLTQEAFAKAFNSLQKFDSKYAFSTWLFRIATNNCIDFIRKKRIQTVSIDTPYENDDGDSMRFDIRDPNLNPNEVMLKKQRKEYLKKAVAKLPAKYKILVDLRYFQELSYDEVAKELELPLGTVKAQLFRARELLSQELKHMQSKL
;
A
#
# COMPACT_ATOMS: atom_id res chain seq x y z
N ASP A 1 -1.53 12.74 -6.17
CA ASP A 1 -1.35 13.96 -5.34
C ASP A 1 -2.32 13.91 -4.17
N ASP A 2 -3.62 14.24 -4.33
CA ASP A 2 -4.62 14.18 -3.22
C ASP A 2 -4.60 12.88 -2.39
N ALA A 3 -4.53 11.71 -3.04
CA ALA A 3 -4.50 10.42 -2.33
C ALA A 3 -3.21 10.19 -1.52
N GLU A 4 -2.08 10.72 -1.99
CA GLU A 4 -0.80 10.59 -1.31
C GLU A 4 -0.75 11.52 -0.08
N ASP A 5 -1.19 12.76 -0.26
CA ASP A 5 -1.30 13.75 0.84
C ASP A 5 -2.24 13.27 1.94
N LEU A 6 -3.41 12.74 1.57
CA LEU A 6 -4.37 12.16 2.52
C LEU A 6 -3.80 10.94 3.25
N THR A 7 -2.95 10.16 2.58
CA THR A 7 -2.29 9.02 3.19
C THR A 7 -1.26 9.49 4.22
N GLN A 8 -0.41 10.46 3.86
CA GLN A 8 0.57 11.04 4.78
C GLN A 8 -0.10 11.67 6.00
N GLU A 9 -1.16 12.46 5.79
CA GLU A 9 -1.91 13.10 6.88
C GLU A 9 -2.58 12.05 7.79
N ALA A 10 -3.14 10.98 7.22
CA ALA A 10 -3.74 9.90 8.01
C ALA A 10 -2.70 9.20 8.90
N PHE A 11 -1.51 8.89 8.37
CA PHE A 11 -0.43 8.29 9.15
C PHE A 11 0.11 9.23 10.23
N ALA A 12 0.27 10.53 9.93
CA ALA A 12 0.67 11.54 10.91
C ALA A 12 -0.36 11.65 12.07
N LYS A 13 -1.66 11.69 11.75
CA LYS A 13 -2.74 11.69 12.75
C LYS A 13 -2.74 10.42 13.61
N ALA A 14 -2.51 9.26 12.99
CA ALA A 14 -2.39 7.99 13.69
C ALA A 14 -1.19 7.98 14.64
N PHE A 15 -0.02 8.42 14.19
CA PHE A 15 1.17 8.50 15.03
C PHE A 15 0.95 9.38 16.27
N ASN A 16 0.38 10.58 16.08
CA ASN A 16 0.07 11.50 17.17
C ASN A 16 -0.99 10.97 18.15
N SER A 17 -1.88 10.10 17.67
CA SER A 17 -2.98 9.53 18.46
C SER A 17 -2.66 8.14 19.00
N LEU A 18 -1.44 7.63 18.79
CA LEU A 18 -1.08 6.24 19.09
C LEU A 18 -1.25 5.90 20.57
N GLN A 19 -1.02 6.85 21.48
CA GLN A 19 -1.23 6.64 22.92
C GLN A 19 -2.71 6.44 23.31
N LYS A 20 -3.65 6.79 22.42
CA LYS A 20 -5.09 6.59 22.61
C LYS A 20 -5.59 5.28 22.00
N PHE A 21 -4.72 4.51 21.35
CA PHE A 21 -5.09 3.23 20.76
C PHE A 21 -5.32 2.19 21.87
N ASP A 22 -6.52 1.62 21.88
CA ASP A 22 -6.88 0.51 22.76
C ASP A 22 -6.56 -0.81 22.03
N SER A 23 -5.64 -1.58 22.60
CA SER A 23 -5.17 -2.86 22.06
C SER A 23 -6.26 -3.95 22.03
N LYS A 24 -7.42 -3.71 22.63
CA LYS A 24 -8.61 -4.56 22.47
C LYS A 24 -9.16 -4.57 21.04
N TYR A 25 -8.84 -3.57 20.22
CA TYR A 25 -9.25 -3.51 18.82
C TYR A 25 -8.08 -3.79 17.89
N ALA A 26 -8.36 -4.34 16.71
CA ALA A 26 -7.35 -4.50 15.67
C ALA A 26 -6.81 -3.13 15.24
N PHE A 27 -5.48 -3.00 15.18
CA PHE A 27 -4.81 -1.77 14.77
C PHE A 27 -5.25 -1.31 13.37
N SER A 28 -5.46 -2.26 12.45
CA SER A 28 -5.97 -1.99 11.10
C SER A 28 -7.32 -1.28 11.14
N THR A 29 -8.27 -1.75 11.94
CA THR A 29 -9.61 -1.14 12.09
C THR A 29 -9.53 0.28 12.62
N TRP A 30 -8.66 0.53 13.60
CA TRP A 30 -8.47 1.86 14.17
C TRP A 30 -7.83 2.82 13.15
N LEU A 31 -6.78 2.38 12.45
CA LEU A 31 -6.13 3.16 11.39
C LEU A 31 -7.09 3.46 10.23
N PHE A 32 -7.93 2.48 9.84
CA PHE A 32 -8.94 2.67 8.80
C PHE A 32 -9.94 3.76 9.19
N ARG A 33 -10.32 3.84 10.47
CA ARG A 33 -11.21 4.89 10.97
C ARG A 33 -10.58 6.27 10.83
N ILE A 34 -9.30 6.41 11.16
CA ILE A 34 -8.56 7.67 11.02
C ILE A 34 -8.49 8.08 9.55
N ALA A 35 -8.12 7.16 8.66
CA ALA A 35 -8.06 7.43 7.22
C ALA A 35 -9.43 7.81 6.65
N THR A 36 -10.49 7.08 7.03
CA THR A 36 -11.85 7.36 6.57
C THR A 36 -12.33 8.74 7.01
N ASN A 37 -12.12 9.10 8.28
CA ASN A 37 -12.47 10.43 8.78
C ASN A 37 -11.67 11.52 8.05
N ASN A 38 -10.38 11.28 7.80
CA ASN A 38 -9.53 12.21 7.06
C ASN A 38 -10.06 12.47 5.65
N CYS A 39 -10.44 11.41 4.93
CA CYS A 39 -11.02 11.51 3.60
C CYS A 39 -12.39 12.22 3.62
N ILE A 40 -13.24 11.94 4.61
CA ILE A 40 -14.54 12.62 4.78
C ILE A 40 -14.35 14.12 4.99
N ASP A 41 -13.42 14.51 5.87
CA ASP A 41 -13.11 15.91 6.15
C ASP A 41 -12.59 16.63 4.90
N PHE A 42 -11.72 15.96 4.14
CA PHE A 42 -11.21 16.48 2.87
C PHE A 42 -12.33 16.69 1.84
N ILE A 43 -13.19 15.68 1.63
CA ILE A 43 -14.34 15.78 0.72
C ILE A 43 -15.27 16.91 1.16
N ARG A 44 -15.52 17.06 2.47
CA ARG A 44 -16.38 18.13 3.00
C ARG A 44 -15.79 19.51 2.72
N LYS A 45 -14.47 19.70 2.90
CA LYS A 45 -13.78 20.95 2.58
C LYS A 45 -13.80 21.26 1.09
N LYS A 46 -13.55 20.25 0.23
CA LYS A 46 -13.59 20.39 -1.23
C LYS A 46 -14.99 20.75 -1.73
N ARG A 47 -16.04 20.18 -1.12
CA ARG A 47 -17.45 20.48 -1.45
C ARG A 47 -17.87 21.90 -1.08
N ILE A 48 -17.21 22.55 -0.13
CA ILE A 48 -17.48 23.95 0.25
C ILE A 48 -16.78 24.93 -0.72
N GLN A 49 -15.71 24.52 -1.39
CA GLN A 49 -15.08 25.26 -2.49
C GLN A 49 -15.80 24.97 -3.82
N THR A 50 -16.98 25.55 -4.02
CA THR A 50 -17.62 25.52 -5.34
C THR A 50 -17.44 26.87 -6.02
N VAL A 51 -16.49 26.94 -6.94
CA VAL A 51 -16.52 27.89 -8.07
C VAL A 51 -17.24 27.17 -9.21
N SER A 52 -18.15 27.85 -9.89
CA SER A 52 -18.92 27.27 -11.00
C SER A 52 -17.98 26.79 -12.11
N ILE A 53 -18.15 25.52 -12.55
CA ILE A 53 -17.34 24.85 -13.58
C ILE A 53 -17.42 25.58 -14.94
N ASP A 54 -18.51 26.31 -15.18
CA ASP A 54 -18.73 27.06 -16.42
C ASP A 54 -18.14 28.48 -16.42
N THR A 55 -17.53 28.92 -15.31
CA THR A 55 -16.88 30.23 -15.23
C THR A 55 -15.39 30.07 -15.49
N PRO A 56 -14.85 30.61 -16.60
CA PRO A 56 -13.40 30.76 -16.74
C PRO A 56 -12.91 31.63 -15.58
N TYR A 57 -11.81 31.23 -14.94
CA TYR A 57 -11.08 32.15 -14.08
C TYR A 57 -9.87 32.67 -14.85
N GLU A 58 -9.62 33.97 -14.74
CA GLU A 58 -8.43 34.61 -15.30
C GLU A 58 -7.26 34.36 -14.33
N ASN A 59 -6.13 33.91 -14.87
CA ASN A 59 -4.88 33.95 -14.14
C ASN A 59 -4.39 35.41 -14.05
N ASP A 60 -3.35 35.68 -13.25
CA ASP A 60 -2.75 37.03 -13.10
C ASP A 60 -2.27 37.63 -14.45
N ASP A 61 -2.12 36.79 -15.48
CA ASP A 61 -1.74 37.14 -16.85
C ASP A 61 -2.94 37.36 -17.80
N GLY A 62 -4.19 37.30 -17.33
CA GLY A 62 -5.40 37.56 -18.12
C GLY A 62 -5.87 36.40 -19.02
N ASP A 63 -5.24 35.23 -18.93
CA ASP A 63 -5.63 34.04 -19.69
C ASP A 63 -6.80 33.29 -19.03
N SER A 64 -7.82 32.97 -19.82
CA SER A 64 -8.96 32.18 -19.38
C SER A 64 -8.58 30.69 -19.28
N MET A 65 -8.43 30.16 -18.05
CA MET A 65 -8.20 28.73 -17.83
C MET A 65 -9.50 27.97 -17.53
N ARG A 66 -9.59 26.74 -18.06
CA ARG A 66 -10.63 25.76 -17.74
C ARG A 66 -10.10 24.78 -16.69
N PHE A 67 -10.97 24.33 -15.79
CA PHE A 67 -10.63 23.28 -14.84
C PHE A 67 -10.24 21.99 -15.58
N ASP A 68 -8.97 21.63 -15.54
CA ASP A 68 -8.48 20.33 -16.00
C ASP A 68 -8.84 19.27 -14.95
N ILE A 69 -10.01 18.65 -15.13
CA ILE A 69 -10.47 17.56 -14.27
C ILE A 69 -9.65 16.33 -14.62
N ARG A 70 -8.56 16.11 -13.88
CA ARG A 70 -7.74 14.89 -13.99
C ARG A 70 -8.61 13.64 -13.87
N ASP A 71 -8.47 12.72 -14.82
CA ASP A 71 -9.11 11.41 -14.77
C ASP A 71 -8.66 10.67 -13.50
N PRO A 72 -9.60 10.26 -12.61
CA PRO A 72 -9.27 9.54 -11.38
C PRO A 72 -8.81 8.10 -11.63
N ASN A 73 -8.88 7.60 -12.86
CA ASN A 73 -8.44 6.25 -13.21
C ASN A 73 -6.92 6.18 -13.39
N LEU A 74 -6.34 5.04 -12.96
CA LEU A 74 -4.93 4.75 -13.23
C LEU A 74 -4.68 4.81 -14.74
N ASN A 75 -3.63 5.53 -15.15
CA ASN A 75 -3.28 5.57 -16.56
C ASN A 75 -2.91 4.14 -17.05
N PRO A 76 -3.08 3.84 -18.35
CA PRO A 76 -2.80 2.51 -18.90
C PRO A 76 -1.38 1.98 -18.57
N ASN A 77 -0.41 2.90 -18.47
CA ASN A 77 0.97 2.59 -18.11
C ASN A 77 1.10 2.06 -16.67
N GLU A 78 0.42 2.68 -15.70
CA GLU A 78 0.40 2.27 -14.30
C GLU A 78 -0.29 0.92 -14.11
N VAL A 79 -1.40 0.69 -14.83
CA VAL A 79 -2.10 -0.60 -14.82
C VAL A 79 -1.20 -1.70 -15.37
N MET A 80 -0.53 -1.44 -16.50
CA MET A 80 0.40 -2.38 -17.11
C MET A 80 1.61 -2.65 -16.20
N LEU A 81 2.18 -1.61 -15.58
CA LEU A 81 3.29 -1.73 -14.65
C LEU A 81 2.91 -2.54 -13.41
N LYS A 82 1.73 -2.32 -12.85
CA LYS A 82 1.20 -3.13 -11.74
C LYS A 82 1.04 -4.61 -12.14
N LYS A 83 0.49 -4.88 -13.33
CA LYS A 83 0.32 -6.25 -13.84
C LYS A 83 1.66 -6.95 -14.02
N GLN A 84 2.64 -6.27 -14.62
CA GLN A 84 3.99 -6.79 -14.80
C GLN A 84 4.65 -7.10 -13.45
N ARG A 85 4.64 -6.15 -12.50
CA ARG A 85 5.19 -6.36 -11.14
C ARG A 85 4.59 -7.59 -10.46
N LYS A 86 3.27 -7.79 -10.58
CA LYS A 86 2.58 -8.96 -10.00
C LYS A 86 3.03 -10.28 -10.62
N GLU A 87 3.11 -10.35 -11.95
CA GLU A 87 3.58 -11.55 -12.66
C GLU A 87 5.03 -11.87 -12.33
N TYR A 88 5.88 -10.85 -12.19
CA TYR A 88 7.27 -11.06 -11.79
C TYR A 88 7.41 -11.54 -10.36
N LEU A 89 6.64 -10.98 -9.42
CA LEU A 89 6.67 -11.45 -8.04
C LEU A 89 6.29 -12.93 -7.96
N LYS A 90 5.28 -13.37 -8.71
CA LYS A 90 4.93 -14.80 -8.82
C LYS A 90 6.10 -15.64 -9.34
N LYS A 91 6.79 -15.18 -10.38
CA LYS A 91 7.98 -15.87 -10.92
C LYS A 91 9.12 -15.93 -9.90
N ALA A 92 9.37 -14.85 -9.16
CA ALA A 92 10.39 -14.81 -8.12
C ALA A 92 10.07 -15.80 -6.98
N VAL A 93 8.82 -15.84 -6.53
CA VAL A 93 8.37 -16.84 -5.53
C VAL A 93 8.48 -18.26 -6.08
N ALA A 94 8.18 -18.49 -7.35
CA ALA A 94 8.31 -19.80 -7.98
C ALA A 94 9.76 -20.31 -8.07
N LYS A 95 10.75 -19.41 -8.12
CA LYS A 95 12.18 -19.76 -8.12
C LYS A 95 12.72 -20.09 -6.72
N LEU A 96 11.99 -19.78 -5.66
CA LEU A 96 12.44 -20.10 -4.31
C LEU A 96 12.54 -21.62 -4.13
N PRO A 97 13.57 -22.11 -3.42
CA PRO A 97 13.60 -23.47 -2.92
C PRO A 97 12.30 -23.84 -2.21
N ALA A 98 11.81 -25.07 -2.41
CA ALA A 98 10.50 -25.52 -1.91
C ALA A 98 10.26 -25.20 -0.43
N LYS A 99 11.29 -25.39 0.41
CA LYS A 99 11.23 -25.04 1.84
C LYS A 99 10.94 -23.57 2.11
N TYR A 100 11.45 -22.64 1.30
CA TYR A 100 11.17 -21.21 1.48
C TYR A 100 9.85 -20.80 0.84
N LYS A 101 9.50 -21.43 -0.29
CA LYS A 101 8.24 -21.19 -0.98
C LYS A 101 7.04 -21.48 -0.09
N ILE A 102 7.00 -22.63 0.58
CA ILE A 102 5.88 -22.99 1.47
C ILE A 102 5.74 -22.01 2.65
N LEU A 103 6.86 -21.57 3.23
CA LEU A 103 6.86 -20.55 4.27
C LEU A 103 6.32 -19.20 3.77
N VAL A 104 6.68 -18.80 2.55
CA VAL A 104 6.16 -17.56 1.93
C VAL A 104 4.67 -17.69 1.62
N ASP A 105 4.22 -18.83 1.10
CA ASP A 105 2.82 -19.10 0.79
C ASP A 105 1.96 -19.00 2.06
N LEU A 106 2.33 -19.72 3.12
CA LEU A 106 1.60 -19.69 4.39
C LEU A 106 1.60 -18.29 5.03
N ARG A 107 2.74 -17.58 5.00
CA ARG A 107 2.85 -16.27 5.65
C ARG A 107 2.16 -15.14 4.89
N TYR A 108 2.28 -15.10 3.57
CA TYR A 108 1.91 -13.93 2.77
C TYR A 108 0.67 -14.12 1.90
N PHE A 109 0.30 -15.38 1.59
CA PHE A 109 -0.90 -15.67 0.80
C PHE A 109 -2.03 -16.20 1.68
N GLN A 110 -1.70 -16.97 2.72
CA GLN A 110 -2.68 -17.43 3.72
C GLN A 110 -2.68 -16.58 5.00
N GLU A 111 -1.81 -15.57 5.06
CA GLU A 111 -1.73 -14.58 6.15
C GLU A 111 -1.53 -15.16 7.57
N LEU A 112 -0.99 -16.38 7.68
CA LEU A 112 -0.74 -17.02 8.96
C LEU A 112 0.33 -16.26 9.78
N SER A 113 0.13 -16.20 11.10
CA SER A 113 1.14 -15.76 12.06
C SER A 113 2.37 -16.69 12.06
N TYR A 114 3.51 -16.20 12.55
CA TYR A 114 4.70 -17.06 12.63
C TYR A 114 4.48 -18.26 13.55
N ASP A 115 3.67 -18.11 14.59
CA ASP A 115 3.29 -19.19 15.51
C ASP A 115 2.37 -20.22 14.84
N GLU A 116 1.43 -19.78 14.00
CA GLU A 116 0.60 -20.68 13.20
C GLU A 116 1.42 -21.43 12.15
N VAL A 117 2.34 -20.75 11.44
CA VAL A 117 3.27 -21.41 10.51
C VAL A 117 4.16 -22.42 11.22
N ALA A 118 4.64 -22.10 12.43
CA ALA A 118 5.45 -23.00 13.25
C ALA A 118 4.67 -24.26 13.66
N LYS A 119 3.39 -24.11 14.02
CA LYS A 119 2.50 -25.23 14.33
C LYS A 119 2.19 -26.08 13.09
N GLU A 120 1.81 -25.44 11.99
CA GLU A 120 1.42 -26.10 10.73
C GLU A 120 2.56 -26.94 10.13
N LEU A 121 3.79 -26.43 10.20
CA LEU A 121 4.96 -27.12 9.65
C LEU A 121 5.73 -27.96 10.68
N GLU A 122 5.25 -28.01 11.93
CA GLU A 122 5.95 -28.65 13.05
C GLU A 122 7.42 -28.20 13.21
N LEU A 123 7.66 -26.90 13.02
CA LEU A 123 8.99 -26.30 13.09
C LEU A 123 9.13 -25.38 14.32
N PRO A 124 10.32 -25.30 14.94
CA PRO A 124 10.59 -24.30 15.95
C PRO A 124 10.36 -22.87 15.42
N LEU A 125 9.75 -22.00 16.23
CA LEU A 125 9.48 -20.60 15.85
C LEU A 125 10.76 -19.85 15.40
N GLY A 126 11.90 -20.13 16.03
CA GLY A 126 13.20 -19.57 15.63
C GLY A 126 13.60 -19.98 14.21
N THR A 127 13.34 -21.23 13.84
CA THR A 127 13.59 -21.76 12.49
C THR A 127 12.68 -21.09 11.47
N VAL A 128 11.39 -20.92 11.77
CA VAL A 128 10.43 -20.20 10.90
C VAL A 128 10.91 -18.78 10.64
N LYS A 129 11.28 -18.03 11.70
CA LYS A 129 11.80 -16.67 11.57
C LYS A 129 13.06 -16.60 10.70
N ALA A 130 14.03 -17.49 10.95
CA ALA A 130 15.29 -17.53 10.19
C ALA A 130 15.07 -17.92 8.72
N GLN A 131 14.19 -18.88 8.44
CA GLN A 131 13.88 -19.30 7.08
C GLN A 131 13.08 -18.24 6.31
N LEU A 132 12.11 -17.58 6.93
CA LEU A 132 11.41 -16.44 6.33
C LEU A 132 12.34 -15.25 6.07
N PHE A 133 13.30 -15.00 6.95
CA PHE A 133 14.32 -13.99 6.71
C PHE A 133 15.13 -14.30 5.44
N ARG A 134 15.64 -15.53 5.32
CA ARG A 134 16.37 -15.97 4.11
C ARG A 134 15.50 -15.94 2.85
N ALA A 135 14.24 -16.33 2.95
CA ALA A 135 13.29 -16.25 1.84
C ALA A 135 13.13 -14.81 1.35
N ARG A 136 13.03 -13.83 2.26
CA ARG A 136 12.98 -12.40 1.91
C ARG A 136 14.26 -11.89 1.27
N GLU A 137 15.43 -12.33 1.73
CA GLU A 137 16.70 -11.96 1.10
C GLU A 137 16.77 -12.45 -0.35
N LEU A 138 16.43 -13.72 -0.60
CA LEU A 138 16.41 -14.29 -1.95
C LEU A 138 15.42 -13.54 -2.86
N LEU A 139 14.22 -13.25 -2.37
CA LEU A 139 13.24 -12.45 -3.12
C LEU A 139 13.74 -11.03 -3.38
N SER A 140 14.41 -10.40 -2.40
CA SER A 140 14.97 -9.05 -2.55
C SER A 140 16.06 -9.01 -3.61
N GLN A 141 16.95 -10.01 -3.65
CA GLN A 141 17.99 -10.10 -4.66
C GLN A 141 17.41 -10.25 -6.07
N GLU A 142 16.41 -11.12 -6.25
CA GLU A 142 15.70 -11.29 -7.53
C GLU A 142 14.98 -9.99 -7.95
N LEU A 143 14.38 -9.26 -7.00
CA LEU A 143 13.71 -7.99 -7.28
C LEU A 143 14.69 -6.85 -7.59
N LYS A 144 15.86 -6.78 -6.94
CA LYS A 144 16.90 -5.78 -7.22
C LYS A 144 17.50 -5.96 -8.62
N HIS A 145 17.78 -7.20 -9.01
CA HIS A 145 18.22 -7.51 -10.38
C HIS A 145 17.21 -7.11 -11.45
N MET A 146 15.93 -6.93 -11.09
CA MET A 146 14.88 -6.49 -11.99
C MET A 146 14.78 -4.97 -12.07
N GLN A 147 14.92 -4.27 -10.94
CA GLN A 147 14.95 -2.80 -10.93
C GLN A 147 16.13 -2.22 -11.72
N SER A 148 17.21 -2.99 -11.92
CA SER A 148 18.32 -2.58 -12.79
C SER A 148 18.11 -2.90 -14.28
N LYS A 149 17.06 -3.63 -14.65
CA LYS A 149 16.73 -4.04 -16.03
C LYS A 149 15.55 -3.28 -16.64
N LEU A 150 14.84 -2.51 -15.81
CA LEU A 150 13.81 -1.55 -16.20
C LEU A 150 14.44 -0.16 -16.23
#